data_AF-A0A327K9Q0-F1
#
_entry.id   AF-A0A327K9Q0-F1
#
_cell.length_a   1.000
_cell.length_b   1.000
_cell.length_c   1.000
_cell.angle_alpha   90.00
_cell.angle_beta   90.00
_cell.angle_gamma   90.00
#
_symmetry.space_group_name_H-M   'P 1'
#
loop_
_entity.id
_entity.type
_entity.pdbx_description
1 polymer ?
#
loop_
_entity_poly.entity_id
_entity_poly.type
_entity_poly.pdbx_seq_one_letter_code
_entity_poly.pdbx_strand_id
1 'polypeptide(L)'
;EAARTAAALMAMTNVYYRAVHMAEDADLAKLPAGLRMNAMVKHGIAQADFELFGLAASAVKGCEVCVRAHVEGAKKHAVALPAIQAVLRIAAVVHAATTVMDAAAATALSPAPSAAPALA
;
A
#
# COMPACT_ATOMS: atom_id res chain seq x y z
N GLU A 1 10.57 7.02 10.80
CA GLU A 1 10.17 8.10 9.87
C GLU A 1 10.01 7.68 8.41
N ALA A 2 11.05 7.34 7.65
CA ALA A 2 10.94 7.10 6.21
C ALA A 2 9.87 6.07 5.78
N ALA A 3 9.69 4.97 6.54
CA ALA A 3 8.62 4.01 6.28
C ALA A 3 7.20 4.62 6.43
N ARG A 4 7.00 5.49 7.43
CA ARG A 4 5.75 6.25 7.62
C ARG A 4 5.52 7.23 6.47
N THR A 5 6.58 7.91 6.04
CA THR A 5 6.56 8.80 4.86
C THR A 5 6.16 8.04 3.59
N ALA A 6 6.79 6.89 3.32
CA ALA A 6 6.44 6.04 2.19
C ALA A 6 4.99 5.59 2.27
N ALA A 7 4.53 5.11 3.43
CA ALA A 7 3.14 4.69 3.62
C ALA A 7 2.13 5.83 3.35
N ALA A 8 2.42 7.04 3.81
CA ALA A 8 1.58 8.22 3.60
C ALA A 8 1.55 8.65 2.13
N LEU A 9 2.72 8.76 1.48
CA LEU A 9 2.80 9.07 0.05
C LEU A 9 2.06 8.03 -0.78
N MET A 10 2.31 6.75 -0.54
CA MET A 10 1.64 5.65 -1.25
C MET A 10 0.15 5.58 -0.95
N ALA A 11 -0.35 6.20 0.12
CA ALA A 11 -1.80 6.27 0.34
C ALA A 11 -2.45 7.26 -0.63
N MET A 12 -1.74 8.35 -0.93
CA MET A 12 -2.18 9.38 -1.88
C MET A 12 -1.95 8.94 -3.33
N THR A 13 -0.70 8.58 -3.67
CA THR A 13 -0.30 8.32 -5.06
C THR A 13 -0.97 7.08 -5.62
N ASN A 14 -1.17 6.04 -4.80
CA ASN A 14 -1.73 4.80 -5.30
C ASN A 14 -3.21 4.92 -5.62
N VAL A 15 -3.94 5.78 -4.90
CA VAL A 15 -5.34 6.07 -5.23
C VAL A 15 -5.41 6.82 -6.56
N TYR A 16 -4.62 7.90 -6.70
CA TYR A 16 -4.63 8.71 -7.91
C TYR A 16 -4.18 7.94 -9.15
N TYR A 17 -2.97 7.35 -9.11
CA TYR A 17 -2.42 6.68 -10.29
C TYR A 17 -3.18 5.41 -10.66
N ARG A 18 -3.75 4.69 -9.69
CA ARG A 18 -4.66 3.58 -10.00
C ARG A 18 -5.92 4.08 -10.69
N ALA A 19 -6.56 5.12 -10.17
CA ALA A 19 -7.79 5.66 -10.75
C ALA A 19 -7.57 6.15 -12.18
N VAL A 20 -6.48 6.90 -12.42
CA VAL A 20 -6.11 7.35 -13.78
C VAL A 20 -5.82 6.17 -14.70
N HIS A 21 -5.13 5.14 -14.21
CA HIS A 21 -4.84 3.94 -15.01
C HIS A 21 -6.11 3.15 -15.37
N MET A 22 -7.02 2.96 -14.41
CA MET A 22 -8.28 2.24 -14.60
C MET A 22 -9.30 3.01 -15.47
N ALA A 23 -9.15 4.33 -15.58
CA ALA A 23 -10.05 5.15 -16.39
C ALA A 23 -9.83 4.95 -17.90
N GLU A 24 -8.68 4.41 -18.31
CA GLU A 24 -8.31 4.16 -19.72
C GLU A 24 -8.51 5.37 -20.66
N ASP A 25 -8.45 6.58 -20.09
CA ASP A 25 -8.65 7.84 -20.81
C ASP A 25 -7.30 8.53 -21.09
N ALA A 26 -7.00 8.67 -22.38
CA ALA A 26 -5.73 9.22 -22.84
C ALA A 26 -5.57 10.72 -22.58
N ASP A 27 -6.65 11.48 -22.49
CA ASP A 27 -6.60 12.92 -22.23
C ASP A 27 -6.48 13.19 -20.73
N LEU A 28 -7.19 12.42 -19.90
CA LEU A 28 -7.01 12.41 -18.45
C LEU A 28 -5.56 12.07 -18.07
N ALA A 29 -4.96 11.07 -18.72
CA ALA A 29 -3.59 10.64 -18.44
C ALA A 29 -2.51 11.69 -18.79
N LYS A 30 -2.83 12.66 -19.65
CA LYS A 30 -1.94 13.78 -20.00
C LYS A 30 -2.00 14.92 -19.00
N LEU A 31 -3.05 15.00 -18.18
CA LEU A 31 -3.18 16.06 -17.19
C LEU A 31 -2.13 15.89 -16.08
N PRO A 32 -1.53 16.99 -15.60
CA PRO A 32 -0.59 16.91 -14.49
C PRO A 32 -1.32 16.48 -13.21
N ALA A 33 -0.71 15.58 -12.44
CA ALA A 33 -1.31 15.09 -11.20
C ALA A 33 -1.59 16.20 -10.17
N GLY A 34 -0.77 17.26 -10.16
CA GLY A 34 -0.90 18.35 -9.18
C GLY A 34 -0.62 17.94 -7.72
N LEU A 35 -0.07 16.73 -7.50
CA LEU A 35 0.19 16.18 -6.18
C LEU A 35 1.62 16.48 -5.72
N ARG A 36 1.77 16.96 -4.47
CA ARG A 36 3.07 17.28 -3.91
C ARG A 36 3.75 16.03 -3.36
N MET A 37 4.84 15.61 -4.02
CA MET A 37 5.55 14.35 -3.71
C MET A 37 7.02 14.57 -3.30
N ASN A 38 7.40 15.76 -2.81
CA ASN A 38 8.80 16.11 -2.51
C ASN A 38 9.50 15.12 -1.56
N ALA A 39 8.75 14.50 -0.66
CA ALA A 39 9.28 13.53 0.29
C ALA A 39 9.68 12.19 -0.35
N MET A 40 9.30 11.95 -1.62
CA MET A 40 9.73 10.81 -2.43
C MET A 40 11.22 10.89 -2.81
N VAL A 41 11.84 12.07 -2.69
CA VAL A 41 13.28 12.30 -2.86
C VAL A 41 13.94 12.69 -1.53
N LYS A 42 13.21 13.37 -0.64
CA LYS A 42 13.71 13.86 0.66
C LYS A 42 13.29 12.97 1.83
N HIS A 43 13.46 11.66 1.71
CA HIS A 43 13.07 10.68 2.75
C HIS A 43 14.18 10.33 3.75
N GLY A 44 15.44 10.75 3.49
CA GLY A 44 16.53 10.62 4.47
C GLY A 44 17.10 9.21 4.65
N ILE A 45 16.84 8.30 3.71
CA ILE A 45 17.39 6.93 3.68
C ILE A 45 17.89 6.60 2.28
N ALA A 46 18.54 5.45 2.09
CA ALA A 46 18.94 4.98 0.77
C ALA A 46 17.72 4.82 -0.15
N GLN A 47 17.86 5.20 -1.42
CA GLN A 47 16.77 5.09 -2.40
C GLN A 47 16.29 3.64 -2.53
N ALA A 48 17.22 2.66 -2.54
CA ALA A 48 16.90 1.24 -2.57
C ALA A 48 15.90 0.84 -1.47
N ASP A 49 16.14 1.26 -0.23
CA ASP A 49 15.26 0.94 0.90
C ASP A 49 13.91 1.64 0.79
N PHE A 50 13.89 2.89 0.29
CA PHE A 50 12.65 3.63 0.08
C PHE A 50 11.78 2.99 -1.02
N GLU A 51 12.38 2.49 -2.10
CA GLU A 51 11.69 1.73 -3.14
C GLU A 51 11.03 0.46 -2.56
N LEU A 52 11.70 -0.22 -1.63
CA LEU A 52 11.13 -1.40 -0.97
C LEU A 52 9.96 -1.05 -0.04
N PHE A 53 10.02 0.07 0.69
CA PHE A 53 8.88 0.55 1.47
C PHE A 53 7.70 0.96 0.58
N GLY A 54 7.98 1.66 -0.52
CA GLY A 54 6.99 2.03 -1.53
C GLY A 54 6.34 0.80 -2.17
N LEU A 55 7.14 -0.22 -2.50
CA LEU A 55 6.68 -1.50 -3.03
C LEU A 55 5.73 -2.21 -2.07
N ALA A 56 6.12 -2.35 -0.80
CA ALA A 56 5.27 -3.00 0.21
C ALA A 56 3.92 -2.29 0.35
N ALA A 57 3.93 -0.96 0.51
CA ALA A 57 2.71 -0.18 0.63
C ALA A 57 1.84 -0.23 -0.65
N SER A 58 2.48 -0.33 -1.82
CA SER A 58 1.79 -0.42 -3.12
C SER A 58 1.18 -1.76 -3.41
N ALA A 59 1.83 -2.85 -2.97
CA ALA A 59 1.27 -4.18 -3.04
C ALA A 59 -0.02 -4.29 -2.20
N VAL A 60 0.01 -3.83 -0.94
CA VAL A 60 -1.17 -3.86 -0.05
C VAL A 60 -2.34 -3.06 -0.62
N LYS A 61 -2.06 -1.91 -1.23
CA LYS A 61 -3.11 -1.04 -1.78
C LYS A 61 -3.61 -1.51 -3.14
N GLY A 62 -2.84 -2.33 -3.86
CA GLY A 62 -3.16 -2.80 -5.21
C GLY A 62 -3.14 -1.69 -6.25
N CYS A 63 -1.99 -1.06 -6.50
CA CYS A 63 -1.80 -0.14 -7.64
C CYS A 63 -0.77 -0.73 -8.60
N GLU A 64 -1.20 -1.24 -9.76
CA GLU A 64 -0.30 -1.87 -10.75
C GLU A 64 0.84 -0.93 -11.17
N VAL A 65 0.50 0.30 -11.57
CA VAL A 65 1.46 1.31 -12.03
C VAL A 65 2.53 1.57 -10.97
N CYS A 66 2.11 1.69 -9.71
CA CYS A 66 2.98 1.99 -8.58
C CYS A 66 3.88 0.78 -8.23
N VAL A 67 3.32 -0.44 -8.22
CA VAL A 67 4.08 -1.67 -7.99
C VAL A 67 5.16 -1.84 -9.06
N ARG A 68 4.82 -1.65 -10.34
CA ARG A 68 5.78 -1.71 -11.44
C ARG A 68 6.89 -0.68 -11.26
N ALA A 69 6.53 0.58 -10.98
CA ALA A 69 7.49 1.66 -10.78
C ALA A 69 8.49 1.36 -9.64
N HIS A 70 8.01 0.85 -8.51
CA HIS A 70 8.89 0.52 -7.38
C HIS A 70 9.75 -0.73 -7.61
N VAL A 71 9.26 -1.74 -8.35
CA VAL A 71 10.10 -2.88 -8.76
C VAL A 71 11.23 -2.41 -9.69
N GLU A 72 10.92 -1.56 -10.66
CA GLU A 72 11.92 -0.98 -11.56
C GLU A 72 12.91 -0.08 -10.82
N GLY A 73 12.43 0.76 -9.89
CA GLY A 73 13.27 1.59 -9.02
C GLY A 73 14.23 0.74 -8.19
N ALA A 74 13.71 -0.28 -7.49
CA ALA A 74 14.54 -1.20 -6.71
C ALA A 74 15.62 -1.88 -7.56
N LYS A 75 15.28 -2.34 -8.78
CA LYS A 75 16.25 -2.91 -9.72
C LYS A 75 17.31 -1.90 -10.17
N LYS A 76 16.93 -0.64 -10.45
CA LYS A 76 17.88 0.44 -10.80
C LYS A 76 18.88 0.71 -9.67
N HIS A 77 18.49 0.47 -8.42
CA HIS A 77 19.37 0.55 -7.25
C HIS A 77 19.95 -0.80 -6.82
N ALA A 78 20.09 -1.74 -7.77
CA ALA A 78 20.76 -3.03 -7.60
C ALA A 78 20.16 -3.96 -6.53
N VAL A 79 18.88 -3.79 -6.18
CA VAL A 79 18.20 -4.73 -5.29
C VAL A 79 17.95 -6.05 -6.02
N ALA A 80 18.42 -7.15 -5.42
CA ALA A 80 18.25 -8.48 -5.99
C ALA A 80 16.77 -8.91 -6.05
N LEU A 81 16.40 -9.64 -7.10
CA LEU A 81 15.02 -10.09 -7.31
C LEU A 81 14.45 -10.91 -6.13
N PRO A 82 15.22 -11.81 -5.47
CA PRO A 82 14.73 -12.49 -4.26
C PRO A 82 14.35 -11.54 -3.12
N ALA A 83 15.06 -10.42 -2.96
CA ALA A 83 14.74 -9.42 -1.94
C ALA A 83 13.45 -8.65 -2.28
N ILE A 84 13.26 -8.28 -3.56
CA ILE A 84 12.00 -7.68 -4.05
C ILE A 84 10.83 -8.62 -3.79
N GLN A 85 10.97 -9.91 -4.12
CA GLN A 85 9.94 -10.91 -3.86
C GLN A 85 9.70 -11.12 -2.35
N ALA A 86 10.76 -11.08 -1.53
CA ALA A 86 10.62 -11.18 -0.08
C ALA A 86 9.76 -10.03 0.47
N VAL A 87 9.95 -8.80 -0.02
CA VAL A 87 9.12 -7.65 0.38
C VAL A 87 7.64 -7.85 0.02
N LEU A 88 7.34 -8.39 -1.16
CA LEU A 88 5.96 -8.73 -1.54
C LEU A 88 5.35 -9.78 -0.61
N ARG A 89 6.10 -10.83 -0.26
CA ARG A 89 5.64 -11.87 0.70
C ARG A 89 5.41 -11.29 2.09
N ILE A 90 6.31 -10.44 2.58
CA ILE A 90 6.18 -9.77 3.88
C ILE A 90 4.93 -8.88 3.88
N ALA A 91 4.72 -8.07 2.84
CA ALA A 91 3.54 -7.22 2.71
C ALA A 91 2.24 -8.04 2.76
N ALA A 92 2.19 -9.18 2.06
CA ALA A 92 1.04 -10.08 2.07
C ALA A 92 0.76 -10.67 3.46
N VAL A 93 1.80 -11.18 4.14
CA VAL A 93 1.65 -11.77 5.49
C VAL A 93 1.23 -10.72 6.52
N VAL A 94 1.83 -9.52 6.48
CA VAL A 94 1.45 -8.42 7.38
C VAL A 94 -0.01 -8.01 7.15
N HIS A 95 -0.44 -7.87 5.90
CA HIS A 95 -1.83 -7.51 5.58
C HIS A 95 -2.83 -8.59 6.03
N ALA A 96 -2.48 -9.87 5.90
CA ALA A 96 -3.30 -10.97 6.40
C ALA A 96 -3.42 -10.92 7.94
N ALA A 97 -2.29 -10.73 8.64
CA ALA A 97 -2.28 -10.61 10.10
C ALA A 97 -3.13 -9.44 10.59
N THR A 98 -2.99 -8.25 9.98
CA THR A 98 -3.81 -7.08 10.35
C THR A 98 -5.29 -7.32 10.10
N THR A 99 -5.66 -7.95 8.98
CA THR A 99 -7.05 -8.27 8.66
C THR A 99 -7.69 -9.16 9.73
N VAL A 100 -6.95 -10.17 10.24
CA VAL A 100 -7.44 -11.04 11.32
C VAL A 100 -7.57 -10.28 12.65
N MET A 101 -6.61 -9.41 12.96
CA MET A 101 -6.65 -8.60 14.18
C MET A 101 -7.82 -7.61 14.20
N ASP A 102 -8.06 -6.94 13.07
CA ASP A 102 -9.18 -6.00 12.92
C ASP A 102 -10.53 -6.73 13.05
N ALA A 103 -10.65 -7.92 12.45
CA ALA A 103 -11.84 -8.77 12.61
C ALA A 103 -12.04 -9.22 14.06
N ALA A 104 -10.98 -9.66 14.75
CA ALA A 104 -11.06 -10.08 16.15
C ALA A 104 -11.50 -8.91 17.07
N ALA A 105 -10.96 -7.71 16.86
CA ALA A 105 -11.34 -6.51 17.60
C ALA A 105 -12.82 -6.13 17.36
N ALA A 106 -13.28 -6.20 16.11
CA ALA A 106 -14.68 -5.95 15.78
C ALA A 106 -15.63 -6.96 16.46
N THR A 107 -15.22 -8.22 16.58
CA THR A 107 -16.00 -9.27 17.26
C THR A 107 -16.09 -9.01 18.77
N ALA A 108 -15.02 -8.48 19.38
CA ALA A 108 -14.99 -8.15 20.81
C ALA A 108 -15.88 -6.94 21.18
N LEU A 109 -16.20 -6.05 20.23
CA LEU A 109 -17.08 -4.89 20.43
C LEU A 109 -18.57 -5.18 20.16
N SER A 110 -18.93 -6.38 19.68
CA SER A 110 -20.33 -6.73 19.45
C SER A 110 -20.98 -7.16 20.77
N PRO A 111 -22.09 -6.53 21.23
CA PRO A 111 -22.78 -6.97 22.43
C PRO A 111 -23.30 -8.41 22.23
N ALA A 112 -23.18 -9.24 23.27
CA ALA A 112 -23.75 -10.59 23.25
C ALA A 112 -25.22 -10.54 22.81
N PRO A 113 -25.70 -11.48 21.98
CA PRO A 113 -27.11 -11.49 21.60
C PRO A 113 -27.96 -11.54 22.87
N SER A 114 -28.82 -10.53 23.06
CA SER A 114 -29.79 -10.55 24.16
C SER A 114 -30.60 -11.84 24.02
N ALA A 115 -30.62 -12.66 25.07
CA ALA A 115 -31.43 -13.87 25.10
C ALA A 115 -32.87 -13.52 24.68
N ALA A 116 -33.28 -13.99 23.49
CA ALA A 116 -34.66 -13.87 23.07
C ALA A 116 -35.52 -14.58 24.11
N PRO A 117 -36.61 -13.97 24.60
CA PRO A 117 -37.49 -14.66 25.54
C PRO A 117 -38.04 -15.89 24.83
N ALA A 118 -37.84 -17.07 25.43
CA ALA A 118 -38.49 -18.29 25.00
C ALA A 118 -40.00 -18.05 25.13
N LEU A 119 -40.69 -17.84 24.00
CA LEU A 119 -42.14 -17.85 23.98
C LEU A 119 -42.58 -19.28 24.32
N ALA A 120 -43.35 -19.37 25.41
CA ALA A 120 -44.08 -20.54 25.87
C ALA A 120 -45.27 -20.87 24.97
#